data_AF-A0A3N0CX78-F1
#
_entry.id   AF-A0A3N0CX78-F1
#
_cell.length_a   1.000
_cell.length_b   1.000
_cell.length_c   1.000
_cell.angle_alpha   90.00
_cell.angle_beta   90.00
_cell.angle_gamma   90.00
#
_symmetry.space_group_name_H-M   'P 1'
#
loop_
_entity.id
_entity.type
_entity.pdbx_description
1 polymer ?
#
loop_
_entity_poly.entity_id
_entity_poly.type
_entity_poly.pdbx_seq_one_letter_code
_entity_poly.pdbx_strand_id
1 'polypeptide(L)'
;MFYAQNNVFPSSGNVGIGDTNPNSALVVGNNFGANISGSSAGNAIFGSNLAVIQGGDNHNKLFTPTSHTGNYGYSGIRSSWGKLFFYTGSGNTIAGEVIAPQPRVFINEYGNMGVGTVNPGTWKLAVNGNIRAKEIKVETGWSDFVFEDSYNLP
;
A
#
# COMPACT_ATOMS: atom_id res chain seq x y z
N MET A 1 -31.31 -19.72 -2.36
CA MET A 1 -30.04 -20.48 -2.25
C MET A 1 -29.15 -19.73 -1.28
N PHE A 2 -29.04 -20.20 -0.03
CA PHE A 2 -28.25 -19.52 0.99
C PHE A 2 -26.83 -20.08 0.95
N TYR A 3 -25.89 -19.36 0.35
CA TYR A 3 -24.46 -19.63 0.54
C TYR A 3 -23.97 -18.77 1.71
N ALA A 4 -24.10 -19.27 2.93
CA ALA A 4 -23.37 -18.71 4.06
C ALA A 4 -22.09 -19.52 4.23
N GLN A 5 -20.92 -18.90 4.02
CA GLN A 5 -19.65 -19.54 4.32
C GLN A 5 -19.43 -19.59 5.84
N ASN A 6 -19.34 -20.80 6.40
CA ASN A 6 -19.01 -21.07 7.80
C ASN A 6 -17.60 -21.67 7.88
N ASN A 7 -16.58 -20.84 7.67
CA ASN A 7 -15.20 -21.34 7.75
C ASN A 7 -14.86 -21.72 9.20
N VAL A 8 -14.43 -22.97 9.41
CA VAL A 8 -13.93 -23.49 10.69
C VAL A 8 -12.52 -23.99 10.46
N PHE A 9 -11.56 -23.45 11.20
CA PHE A 9 -10.13 -23.78 11.12
C PHE A 9 -9.72 -24.82 12.17
N PRO A 10 -8.52 -25.42 12.07
CA PRO A 10 -8.02 -26.35 13.09
C PRO A 10 -7.97 -25.71 14.48
N SER A 11 -8.22 -26.49 15.53
CA SER A 11 -8.17 -26.01 16.93
C SER A 11 -6.76 -25.59 17.38
N SER A 12 -5.74 -25.97 16.62
CA SER A 12 -4.34 -25.57 16.80
C SER A 12 -3.56 -25.75 15.50
N GLY A 13 -2.41 -25.08 15.40
CA GLY A 13 -1.54 -25.15 14.22
C GLY A 13 -1.83 -24.08 13.17
N ASN A 14 -1.20 -24.24 12.01
CA ASN A 14 -1.25 -23.30 10.90
C ASN A 14 -2.32 -23.70 9.87
N VAL A 15 -2.88 -22.71 9.17
CA VAL A 15 -3.84 -22.94 8.08
C VAL A 15 -3.09 -23.05 6.76
N GLY A 16 -3.15 -24.21 6.13
CA GLY A 16 -2.69 -24.42 4.76
C GLY A 16 -3.87 -24.54 3.79
N ILE A 17 -3.91 -23.72 2.74
CA ILE A 17 -4.87 -23.87 1.63
C ILE A 17 -4.09 -24.43 0.44
N GLY A 18 -4.24 -25.73 0.17
CA GLY A 18 -3.43 -26.41 -0.86
C GLY A 18 -1.97 -26.63 -0.45
N ASP A 19 -1.63 -26.45 0.83
CA ASP A 19 -0.34 -26.78 1.43
C ASP A 19 -0.61 -27.67 2.67
N THR A 20 0.02 -28.85 2.71
CA THR A 20 -0.16 -29.82 3.82
C THR A 20 0.84 -29.65 4.95
N ASN A 21 1.88 -28.83 4.79
CA ASN A 21 2.92 -28.60 5.80
C ASN A 21 3.21 -27.08 5.97
N PRO A 22 2.19 -26.27 6.32
CA PRO A 22 2.35 -24.82 6.44
C PRO A 22 3.35 -24.43 7.54
N ASN A 23 4.35 -23.62 7.18
CA ASN A 23 5.41 -23.12 8.10
C ASN A 23 5.10 -21.76 8.75
N SER A 24 3.94 -21.19 8.48
CA SER A 24 3.44 -19.93 9.05
C SER A 24 1.93 -19.99 9.23
N ALA A 25 1.36 -19.08 10.03
CA ALA A 25 -0.05 -19.13 10.44
C ALA A 25 -1.05 -19.29 9.28
N LEU A 26 -0.74 -18.72 8.12
CA LEU A 26 -1.49 -18.91 6.88
C LEU A 26 -0.53 -19.10 5.71
N VAL A 27 -0.61 -20.25 5.05
CA VAL A 27 0.07 -20.52 3.78
C VAL A 27 -0.98 -20.90 2.74
N VAL A 28 -0.90 -20.27 1.56
CA VAL A 28 -1.70 -20.68 0.41
C VAL A 28 -0.74 -21.21 -0.65
N GLY A 29 -1.01 -22.42 -1.14
CA GLY A 29 -0.25 -23.05 -2.21
C GLY A 29 -0.50 -22.38 -3.57
N ASN A 30 -0.40 -23.18 -4.63
CA ASN A 30 -0.52 -22.67 -6.01
C ASN A 30 -1.85 -21.97 -6.28
N ASN A 31 -1.85 -21.00 -7.21
CA ASN A 31 -3.02 -20.28 -7.72
C ASN A 31 -3.77 -19.42 -6.68
N PHE A 32 -3.06 -18.75 -5.76
CA PHE A 32 -3.68 -17.80 -4.83
C PHE A 32 -4.22 -16.56 -5.57
N GLY A 33 -5.52 -16.30 -5.41
CA GLY A 33 -6.19 -15.06 -5.80
C GLY A 33 -7.02 -14.51 -4.65
N ALA A 34 -6.89 -13.23 -4.35
CA ALA A 34 -7.67 -12.54 -3.33
C ALA A 34 -8.60 -11.52 -3.97
N ASN A 35 -9.92 -11.72 -3.85
CA ASN A 35 -10.89 -10.67 -4.11
C ASN A 35 -11.19 -9.95 -2.79
N ILE A 36 -10.98 -8.63 -2.77
CA ILE A 36 -11.22 -7.82 -1.57
C ILE A 36 -12.25 -6.76 -1.91
N SER A 37 -13.51 -7.16 -1.86
CA SER A 37 -14.67 -6.30 -2.02
C SER A 37 -15.25 -5.99 -0.64
N GLY A 38 -15.30 -4.71 -0.27
CA GLY A 38 -15.93 -4.23 0.95
C GLY A 38 -16.99 -3.19 0.61
N SER A 39 -18.06 -3.10 1.41
CA SER A 39 -19.00 -1.97 1.34
C SER A 39 -18.21 -0.66 1.46
N SER A 40 -18.38 0.26 0.52
CA SER A 40 -17.58 1.50 0.39
C SER A 40 -16.17 1.30 -0.21
N ALA A 41 -16.13 0.55 -1.33
CA ALA A 41 -15.05 0.45 -2.33
C ALA A 41 -13.78 -0.33 -1.95
N GLY A 42 -13.91 -1.34 -1.08
CA GLY A 42 -12.87 -2.35 -0.84
C GLY A 42 -11.55 -1.76 -0.34
N ASN A 43 -11.36 -1.73 0.98
CA ASN A 43 -10.08 -1.39 1.54
C ASN A 43 -9.33 -2.65 1.96
N ALA A 44 -8.21 -2.88 1.28
CA ALA A 44 -7.31 -3.99 1.55
C ALA A 44 -5.95 -3.44 1.92
N ILE A 45 -5.29 -4.07 2.89
CA ILE A 45 -3.88 -3.83 3.12
C ILE A 45 -3.13 -5.15 3.29
N PHE A 46 -1.98 -5.23 2.65
CA PHE A 46 -0.98 -6.26 2.88
C PHE A 46 0.29 -5.58 3.42
N GLY A 47 0.73 -5.98 4.61
CA GLY A 47 1.82 -5.30 5.28
C GLY A 47 2.16 -5.84 6.67
N SER A 48 3.10 -5.16 7.34
CA SER A 48 3.52 -5.41 8.72
C SER A 48 3.03 -4.29 9.64
N ASN A 49 2.53 -4.69 10.81
CA ASN A 49 2.09 -3.78 11.88
C ASN A 49 1.04 -2.74 11.44
N LEU A 50 0.29 -3.00 10.37
CA LEU A 50 -0.66 -2.06 9.79
C LEU A 50 -1.91 -2.80 9.28
N ALA A 51 -3.08 -2.29 9.63
CA ALA A 51 -4.36 -2.85 9.25
C ALA A 51 -5.37 -1.74 8.91
N VAL A 52 -6.49 -2.11 8.27
CA VAL A 52 -7.61 -1.20 8.01
C VAL A 52 -8.78 -1.57 8.92
N ILE A 53 -9.37 -0.57 9.57
CA ILE A 53 -10.59 -0.73 10.36
C ILE A 53 -11.79 -0.94 9.45
N GLN A 54 -12.57 -1.99 9.71
CA GLN A 54 -13.81 -2.30 9.02
C GLN A 54 -15.00 -1.99 9.96
N GLY A 55 -15.92 -1.13 9.51
CA GLY A 55 -17.08 -0.67 10.29
C GLY A 55 -16.80 0.43 11.34
N GLY A 56 -17.87 0.93 11.95
CA GLY A 56 -17.83 1.97 13.00
C GLY A 56 -17.35 3.36 12.55
N ASP A 57 -17.13 4.26 13.51
CA ASP A 57 -16.77 5.67 13.26
C ASP A 57 -15.40 5.85 12.58
N ASN A 58 -14.52 4.86 12.70
CA ASN A 58 -13.19 4.85 12.09
C ASN A 58 -13.10 3.96 10.84
N HIS A 59 -14.23 3.61 10.24
CA HIS A 59 -14.27 2.80 9.03
C HIS A 59 -13.30 3.33 7.95
N ASN A 60 -12.51 2.44 7.37
CA ASN A 60 -11.50 2.70 6.34
C ASN A 60 -10.28 3.53 6.79
N LYS A 61 -10.11 3.78 8.10
CA LYS A 61 -8.87 4.34 8.64
C LYS A 61 -7.83 3.24 8.86
N LEU A 62 -6.56 3.64 8.80
CA LEU A 62 -5.44 2.77 9.14
C LEU A 62 -5.26 2.76 10.66
N PHE A 63 -4.82 1.62 11.18
CA PHE A 63 -4.45 1.48 12.59
C PHE A 63 -3.33 0.46 12.76
N THR A 64 -2.65 0.53 13.90
CA THR A 64 -1.63 -0.46 14.29
C THR A 64 -2.28 -1.55 15.16
N PRO A 65 -2.31 -2.82 14.72
CA PRO A 65 -3.02 -3.88 15.44
C PRO A 65 -2.31 -4.33 16.72
N THR A 66 -0.99 -4.11 16.81
CA THR A 66 -0.14 -4.60 17.90
C THR A 66 0.80 -3.50 18.37
N SER A 67 1.12 -3.51 19.67
CA SER A 67 2.13 -2.62 20.24
C SER A 67 3.54 -3.17 20.02
N HIS A 68 4.44 -2.36 19.49
CA HIS A 68 5.86 -2.69 19.32
C HIS A 68 6.73 -1.53 19.79
N THR A 69 7.83 -1.85 20.46
CA THR A 69 8.85 -0.88 20.91
C THR A 69 10.16 -1.11 20.16
N GLY A 70 11.09 -0.15 20.21
CA GLY A 70 12.40 -0.29 19.56
C GLY A 70 12.37 0.04 18.06
N ASN A 71 11.49 0.96 17.65
CA ASN A 71 11.48 1.52 16.28
C ASN A 71 11.08 0.52 15.18
N TYR A 72 10.25 -0.48 15.51
CA TYR A 72 9.82 -1.53 14.56
C TYR A 72 9.03 -0.96 13.38
N GLY A 73 8.31 0.14 13.59
CA GLY A 73 7.57 0.83 12.55
C GLY A 73 6.45 -0.01 11.95
N TYR A 74 6.06 0.37 10.74
CA TYR A 74 5.07 -0.33 9.93
C TYR A 74 5.39 -0.18 8.45
N SER A 75 4.89 -1.11 7.65
CA SER A 75 4.94 -1.02 6.20
C SER A 75 3.74 -1.70 5.58
N GLY A 76 3.31 -1.26 4.39
CA GLY A 76 2.23 -1.95 3.70
C GLY A 76 1.82 -1.33 2.40
N ILE A 77 1.11 -2.12 1.58
CA ILE A 77 0.49 -1.72 0.34
C ILE A 77 -1.02 -1.75 0.56
N ARG A 78 -1.67 -0.59 0.44
CA ARG A 78 -3.11 -0.46 0.57
C ARG A 78 -3.75 -0.26 -0.80
N SER A 79 -4.75 -1.07 -1.11
CA SER A 79 -5.71 -0.79 -2.18
C SER A 79 -6.93 -0.08 -1.60
N SER A 80 -7.39 0.99 -2.25
CA SER A 80 -8.56 1.74 -1.80
C SER A 80 -9.14 2.55 -2.96
N TRP A 81 -10.42 2.33 -3.32
CA TRP A 81 -11.12 3.13 -4.33
C TRP A 81 -10.35 3.25 -5.67
N GLY A 82 -9.79 2.13 -6.15
CA GLY A 82 -9.01 2.10 -7.39
C GLY A 82 -7.59 2.67 -7.29
N LYS A 83 -7.14 3.04 -6.08
CA LYS A 83 -5.82 3.62 -5.81
C LYS A 83 -4.93 2.65 -5.06
N LEU A 84 -3.63 2.79 -5.25
CA LEU A 84 -2.59 2.09 -4.50
C LEU A 84 -1.75 3.07 -3.68
N PHE A 85 -1.52 2.72 -2.42
CA PHE A 85 -0.71 3.48 -1.48
C PHE A 85 0.38 2.60 -0.90
N PHE A 86 1.61 3.10 -0.90
CA PHE A 86 2.75 2.43 -0.28
C PHE A 86 3.15 3.20 0.97
N TYR A 87 3.07 2.53 2.11
CA TYR A 87 3.39 3.09 3.42
C TYR A 87 4.68 2.49 3.95
N THR A 88 5.53 3.36 4.49
CA THR A 88 6.59 2.98 5.42
C THR A 88 6.68 4.05 6.50
N GLY A 89 6.82 3.60 7.74
CA GLY A 89 7.04 4.45 8.90
C GLY A 89 7.93 3.73 9.88
N SER A 90 8.78 4.48 10.57
CA SER A 90 9.52 4.01 11.73
C SER A 90 8.84 4.51 13.00
N GLY A 91 9.17 3.91 14.13
CA GLY A 91 8.67 4.31 15.44
C GLY A 91 8.06 3.16 16.22
N ASN A 92 7.60 3.45 17.42
CA ASN A 92 6.81 2.51 18.19
C ASN A 92 5.38 2.47 17.62
N THR A 93 4.71 1.35 17.77
CA THR A 93 3.28 1.21 17.46
C THR A 93 2.51 0.98 18.76
N ILE A 94 1.24 1.40 18.80
CA ILE A 94 0.34 1.17 19.94
C ILE A 94 -0.87 0.41 19.43
N ALA A 95 -1.19 -0.73 20.05
CA ALA A 95 -2.32 -1.55 19.66
C ALA A 95 -3.63 -0.74 19.68
N GLY A 96 -4.36 -0.77 18.57
CA GLY A 96 -5.65 -0.08 18.40
C GLY A 96 -5.54 1.40 18.03
N GLU A 97 -4.33 1.97 17.97
CA GLU A 97 -4.17 3.38 17.61
C GLU A 97 -4.51 3.62 16.14
N VAL A 98 -5.47 4.52 15.91
CA VAL A 98 -5.81 5.03 14.57
C VAL A 98 -4.72 5.99 14.13
N ILE A 99 -4.16 5.74 12.95
CA ILE A 99 -3.08 6.55 12.39
C ILE A 99 -3.43 7.09 11.01
N ALA A 100 -2.77 8.19 10.63
CA ALA A 100 -2.89 8.84 9.33
C ALA A 100 -1.52 9.00 8.66
N PRO A 101 -0.83 7.89 8.30
CA PRO A 101 0.48 7.96 7.69
C PRO A 101 0.43 8.61 6.31
N GLN A 102 1.49 9.36 5.97
CA GLN A 102 1.70 9.84 4.61
C GLN A 102 2.24 8.70 3.73
N PRO A 103 1.60 8.40 2.59
CA PRO A 103 2.16 7.45 1.62
C PRO A 103 3.51 7.94 1.09
N ARG A 104 4.45 7.01 0.87
CA ARG A 104 5.73 7.30 0.21
C ARG A 104 5.61 7.26 -1.30
N VAL A 105 4.83 6.30 -1.79
CA VAL A 105 4.43 6.18 -3.20
C VAL A 105 2.91 6.05 -3.27
N PHE A 106 2.34 6.65 -4.30
CA PHE A 106 0.92 6.67 -4.58
C PHE A 106 0.69 6.42 -6.07
N ILE A 107 -0.34 5.65 -6.42
CA ILE A 107 -0.81 5.49 -7.79
C ILE A 107 -2.33 5.68 -7.79
N ASN A 108 -2.84 6.55 -8.65
CA ASN A 108 -4.27 6.76 -8.79
C ASN A 108 -4.90 5.88 -9.89
N GLU A 109 -6.22 5.95 -9.98
CA GLU A 109 -7.05 5.22 -10.95
C GLU A 109 -6.77 5.61 -12.42
N TYR A 110 -6.10 6.74 -12.67
CA TYR A 110 -5.69 7.18 -14.00
C TYR A 110 -4.27 6.73 -14.38
N GLY A 111 -3.63 5.92 -13.52
CA GLY A 111 -2.25 5.45 -13.68
C GLY A 111 -1.19 6.52 -13.45
N ASN A 112 -1.53 7.62 -12.77
CA ASN A 112 -0.56 8.65 -12.40
C ASN A 112 0.09 8.28 -11.07
N MET A 113 1.42 8.32 -11.02
CA MET A 113 2.23 7.99 -9.85
C MET A 113 2.71 9.26 -9.15
N GLY A 114 2.63 9.28 -7.81
CA GLY A 114 3.23 10.28 -6.95
C GLY A 114 4.30 9.67 -6.05
N VAL A 115 5.46 10.32 -5.92
CA VAL A 115 6.49 10.01 -4.92
C VAL A 115 6.61 11.20 -3.98
N GLY A 116 6.34 10.99 -2.69
CA GLY A 116 6.24 12.08 -1.71
C GLY A 116 5.01 13.00 -1.89
N THR A 117 4.07 12.63 -2.77
CA THR A 117 2.79 13.33 -2.97
C THR A 117 1.69 12.33 -3.32
N VAL A 118 0.47 12.63 -2.86
CA VAL A 118 -0.76 11.90 -3.25
C VAL A 118 -1.57 12.67 -4.30
N ASN A 119 -1.08 13.82 -4.74
CA ASN A 119 -1.70 14.64 -5.77
C ASN A 119 -0.70 14.83 -6.92
N PRO A 120 -0.61 13.85 -7.85
CA PRO A 120 0.27 13.97 -9.01
C PRO A 120 -0.27 14.93 -10.07
N GLY A 121 -1.49 15.47 -9.93
CA GLY A 121 -2.12 16.31 -10.94
C GLY A 121 -2.25 15.59 -12.29
N THR A 122 -1.88 16.27 -13.36
CA THR A 122 -1.89 15.76 -14.73
C THR A 122 -0.63 14.96 -15.11
N TRP A 123 0.39 14.93 -14.25
CA TRP A 123 1.67 14.27 -14.52
C TRP A 123 1.55 12.75 -14.35
N LYS A 124 2.12 11.99 -15.27
CA LYS A 124 2.21 10.52 -15.14
C LYS A 124 3.12 10.09 -14.00
N LEU A 125 4.15 10.87 -13.71
CA LEU A 125 5.02 10.74 -12.54
C LEU A 125 5.25 12.13 -11.94
N ALA A 126 4.83 12.34 -10.69
CA ALA A 126 5.10 13.55 -9.93
C ALA A 126 5.97 13.21 -8.72
N VAL A 127 7.12 13.88 -8.58
CA VAL A 127 8.01 13.71 -7.43
C VAL A 127 8.06 15.01 -6.64
N ASN A 128 7.65 14.94 -5.37
CA ASN A 128 7.78 16.05 -4.44
C ASN A 128 9.07 15.88 -3.62
N GLY A 129 10.19 16.24 -4.24
CA GLY A 129 11.54 16.10 -3.68
C GLY A 129 12.60 15.99 -4.76
N ASN A 130 13.86 15.86 -4.33
CA ASN A 130 14.99 15.77 -5.26
C ASN A 130 15.11 14.36 -5.85
N ILE A 131 15.36 14.31 -7.16
CA ILE A 131 15.69 13.08 -7.87
C ILE A 131 17.20 13.06 -8.11
N ARG A 132 17.88 12.00 -7.67
CA ARG A 132 19.27 11.73 -8.05
C ARG A 132 19.29 10.61 -9.08
N ALA A 133 19.84 10.88 -10.25
CA ALA A 133 20.04 9.91 -11.30
C ALA A 133 21.51 9.88 -11.71
N LYS A 134 22.00 8.71 -12.12
CA LYS A 134 23.33 8.60 -12.74
C LYS A 134 23.32 9.15 -14.16
N GLU A 135 22.22 8.93 -14.88
CA GLU A 135 21.97 9.37 -16.25
C GLU A 135 20.44 9.42 -16.45
N ILE A 136 19.94 10.42 -17.18
CA ILE A 136 18.54 10.51 -17.61
C ILE A 136 18.57 10.76 -19.11
N LYS A 137 17.93 9.88 -19.88
CA LYS A 137 17.64 10.10 -21.30
C LYS A 137 16.19 10.51 -21.43
N VAL A 138 15.94 11.69 -22.00
CA VAL A 138 14.60 12.19 -22.30
C VAL A 138 14.36 12.03 -23.79
N GLU A 139 13.27 11.36 -24.17
CA GLU A 139 12.86 11.18 -25.56
C GLU A 139 11.42 11.67 -25.70
N THR A 140 11.24 12.78 -26.40
CA THR A 140 9.92 13.42 -26.60
C THR A 140 9.28 13.09 -27.95
N GLY A 141 9.97 12.32 -28.81
CA GLY A 141 9.53 12.01 -30.17
C GLY A 141 9.66 13.16 -31.19
N TRP A 142 9.76 14.42 -30.73
CA TRP A 142 10.17 15.62 -31.49
C TRP A 142 10.88 16.63 -30.58
N SER A 143 11.80 17.41 -31.17
CA SER A 143 12.73 18.40 -30.60
C SER A 143 12.84 18.47 -29.07
N ASP A 144 14.05 18.13 -28.62
CA ASP A 144 14.53 18.20 -27.25
C ASP A 144 14.65 19.67 -26.81
N PHE A 145 13.71 20.16 -25.99
CA PHE A 145 13.91 21.41 -25.23
C PHE A 145 14.43 21.07 -23.83
N VAL A 146 15.50 20.30 -23.78
CA VAL A 146 16.20 19.99 -22.54
C VAL A 146 17.28 21.05 -22.40
N PHE A 147 16.86 22.13 -21.72
CA PHE A 147 17.60 23.35 -21.37
C PHE A 147 17.81 24.33 -22.54
N GLU A 148 17.06 25.44 -22.55
CA GLU A 148 17.58 26.65 -23.19
C GLU A 148 18.87 27.06 -22.45
N ASP A 149 19.86 27.58 -23.18
CA ASP A 149 21.15 28.01 -22.62
C ASP A 149 21.01 28.99 -21.44
N SER A 150 19.86 29.66 -21.31
CA SER A 150 19.51 30.58 -20.22
C SER A 150 18.75 29.96 -19.04
N TYR A 151 18.63 28.63 -18.95
CA TYR A 151 17.93 27.99 -17.83
C TYR A 151 18.78 28.03 -16.55
N ASN A 152 18.52 29.02 -15.69
CA ASN A 152 19.18 29.14 -14.40
C ASN A 152 18.69 28.05 -13.43
N LEU A 153 19.63 27.23 -12.95
CA LEU A 153 19.39 26.29 -11.86
C LEU A 153 19.42 27.05 -10.51
N PRO A 154 18.43 26.84 -9.61
CA PRO A 154 18.46 27.36 -8.24
C PRO A 154 19.48 26.63 -7.34
#